data_AF-A0A455U3S5-F1
#
_entry.id   AF-A0A455U3S5-F1
#
_cell.length_a   1.000
_cell.length_b   1.000
_cell.length_c   1.000
_cell.angle_alpha   90.00
_cell.angle_beta   90.00
_cell.angle_gamma   90.00
#
_symmetry.space_group_name_H-M   'P 1'
#
loop_
_entity.id
_entity.type
_entity.pdbx_description
1 polymer ?
#
loop_
_entity_poly.entity_id
_entity_poly.type
_entity_poly.pdbx_seq_one_letter_code
_entity_poly.pdbx_strand_id
1 'polypeptide(L)'
;MWQDIERIRDHYAWSVDYAVKVTGRWAERVADDNTLMIVLGDHQAAPLITGDDASAAVPVHIISGDRALLAPLSKAWLCARHVACARRSKRCAPHEPTAPLAAG
;
A
#
# COMPACT_ATOMS: atom_id res chain seq x y z
N MET A 1 -10.76 -16.43 23.83
CA MET A 1 -10.29 -15.62 22.68
C MET A 1 -10.60 -16.31 21.37
N TRP A 2 -10.13 -17.54 21.14
CA TRP A 2 -10.28 -18.26 19.86
C TRP A 2 -11.69 -18.75 19.47
N GLN A 3 -12.70 -18.50 20.30
CA GLN A 3 -14.09 -18.94 20.07
C GLN A 3 -14.99 -17.79 19.58
N ASP A 4 -14.46 -16.56 19.54
CA ASP A 4 -15.18 -15.35 19.20
C ASP A 4 -14.46 -14.67 18.03
N ILE A 5 -15.06 -14.77 16.85
CA ILE A 5 -14.47 -14.32 15.58
C ILE A 5 -14.25 -12.80 15.60
N GLU A 6 -15.19 -12.04 16.15
CA GLU A 6 -15.06 -10.58 16.21
C GLU A 6 -13.90 -10.18 17.12
N ARG A 7 -13.77 -10.87 18.25
CA ARG A 7 -12.63 -10.66 19.14
C ARG A 7 -11.29 -11.02 18.48
N ILE A 8 -11.25 -12.06 17.64
CA ILE A 8 -10.04 -12.39 16.87
C ILE A 8 -9.70 -11.26 15.88
N ARG A 9 -10.69 -10.67 15.21
CA ARG A 9 -10.50 -9.53 14.28
C ARG A 9 -9.95 -8.31 15.00
N ASP A 10 -10.48 -7.98 16.18
CA ASP A 10 -9.99 -6.87 16.99
C ASP A 10 -8.52 -7.08 17.38
N HIS A 11 -8.17 -8.27 17.88
CA HIS A 11 -6.79 -8.57 18.27
C HIS A 11 -5.83 -8.59 17.06
N TYR A 12 -6.29 -9.02 15.88
CA TYR A 12 -5.52 -8.90 14.65
C TYR A 12 -5.30 -7.42 14.28
N ALA A 13 -6.33 -6.58 14.33
CA ALA A 13 -6.19 -5.16 14.07
C ALA A 13 -5.20 -4.48 15.04
N TRP A 14 -5.25 -4.83 16.33
CA TRP A 14 -4.31 -4.32 17.33
C TRP A 14 -2.88 -4.80 17.11
N SER A 15 -2.67 -6.04 16.66
CA SER A 15 -1.33 -6.54 16.37
C SER A 15 -0.71 -5.83 15.16
N VAL A 16 -1.50 -5.58 14.12
CA VAL A 16 -1.08 -4.78 12.95
C VAL A 16 -0.76 -3.34 13.36
N ASP A 17 -1.63 -2.70 14.15
CA ASP A 17 -1.40 -1.35 14.67
C ASP A 17 -0.08 -1.26 15.46
N TYR A 18 0.17 -2.24 16.34
CA TYR A 18 1.42 -2.32 17.09
C TYR A 18 2.63 -2.48 16.17
N ALA A 19 2.58 -3.41 15.20
CA ALA A 19 3.69 -3.67 14.30
C ALA A 19 4.06 -2.44 13.46
N VAL A 20 3.05 -1.74 12.91
CA VAL A 20 3.24 -0.50 12.15
C VAL A 20 3.83 0.60 13.03
N LYS A 21 3.31 0.80 14.24
CA LYS A 21 3.82 1.83 15.18
C LYS A 21 5.26 1.57 15.58
N VAL A 22 5.61 0.33 15.94
CA VAL A 22 6.99 -0.01 16.35
C VAL A 22 7.95 0.16 15.18
N THR A 23 7.56 -0.28 13.99
CA THR A 23 8.38 -0.13 12.78
C THR A 23 8.57 1.34 12.42
N GLY A 24 7.51 2.14 12.47
CA GLY A 24 7.59 3.59 12.24
C GLY A 24 8.51 4.28 13.25
N ARG A 25 8.38 3.96 14.54
CA ARG A 25 9.29 4.48 15.58
C ARG A 25 10.73 4.04 15.41
N TRP A 26 10.97 2.84 14.87
CA TRP A 26 12.32 2.41 14.54
C TRP A 26 12.85 3.20 13.34
N ALA A 27 12.02 3.37 12.31
CA ALA A 27 12.36 4.15 11.12
C ALA A 27 12.75 5.59 11.44
N GLU A 28 12.04 6.26 12.35
CA GLU A 28 12.39 7.60 12.86
C GLU A 28 13.83 7.69 13.41
N ARG A 29 14.39 6.59 13.92
CA ARG A 29 15.75 6.58 14.50
C ARG A 29 16.84 6.20 13.51
N VAL A 30 16.49 5.44 12.47
CA VAL A 30 17.50 4.83 11.57
C VAL A 30 17.46 5.38 10.15
N ALA A 31 16.34 5.96 9.72
CA ALA A 31 16.22 6.51 8.38
C ALA A 31 16.84 7.89 8.32
N ASP A 32 17.67 8.10 7.31
CA ASP A 32 18.31 9.37 6.96
C ASP A 32 18.11 9.70 5.47
N ASP A 33 18.79 10.75 5.01
CA ASP A 33 18.75 11.21 3.62
C ASP A 33 19.31 10.19 2.62
N ASN A 34 19.95 9.12 3.08
CA ASN A 34 20.53 8.06 2.24
C ASN A 34 19.78 6.72 2.39
N THR A 35 18.69 6.68 3.16
CA THR A 35 17.95 5.46 3.46
C THR A 35 16.77 5.29 2.53
N LEU A 36 16.63 4.10 1.94
CA LEU A 36 15.37 3.60 1.38
C LEU A 36 14.94 2.37 2.17
N MET A 37 13.79 2.45 2.80
CA MET A 37 13.21 1.39 3.60
C MET A 37 11.88 0.95 3.02
N ILE A 38 11.71 -0.37 2.87
CA ILE A 38 10.49 -0.99 2.37
C ILE A 38 9.97 -1.90 3.47
N VAL A 39 8.78 -1.60 3.98
CA VAL A 39 8.05 -2.44 4.94
C VAL A 39 6.93 -3.12 4.16
N LEU A 40 6.91 -4.45 4.19
CA LEU A 40 6.04 -5.26 3.33
C LEU A 40 5.42 -6.38 4.17
N GLY A 41 4.11 -6.60 4.03
CA GLY A 41 3.47 -7.82 4.50
C GLY A 41 3.89 -9.03 3.65
N ASP A 42 4.16 -10.17 4.28
CA ASP A 42 4.62 -11.39 3.61
C ASP A 42 3.49 -12.15 2.91
N HIS A 43 2.31 -12.17 3.53
CA HIS A 43 1.08 -12.74 2.97
C HIS A 43 -0.16 -11.97 3.42
N GLN A 44 -1.27 -12.14 2.71
CA GLN A 44 -2.57 -11.62 3.12
C GLN A 44 -3.05 -12.28 4.43
N ALA A 45 -3.90 -11.58 5.18
CA ALA A 45 -4.53 -12.14 6.37
C ALA A 45 -5.39 -13.37 6.01
N ALA A 46 -5.60 -14.25 6.98
CA ALA A 46 -6.48 -15.40 6.80
C ALA A 46 -7.91 -14.95 6.45
N PRO A 47 -8.67 -15.71 5.63
CA PRO A 47 -10.04 -15.38 5.25
C PRO A 47 -10.99 -15.13 6.44
N LEU A 48 -10.72 -15.74 7.60
CA LEU A 48 -11.43 -15.47 8.85
C LEU A 48 -11.43 -13.97 9.23
N ILE A 49 -10.35 -13.26 8.88
CA ILE A 49 -10.18 -11.83 9.14
C ILE A 49 -10.77 -10.97 8.02
N THR A 50 -10.44 -11.29 6.75
CA THR A 50 -10.71 -10.40 5.61
C THR A 50 -11.91 -10.80 4.75
N GLY A 51 -12.53 -11.94 5.03
CA GLY A 51 -13.52 -12.59 4.17
C GLY A 51 -12.89 -13.42 3.05
N ASP A 52 -13.69 -14.30 2.47
CA ASP A 52 -13.24 -15.27 1.44
C ASP A 52 -12.90 -14.62 0.09
N ASP A 53 -13.48 -13.46 -0.21
CA ASP A 53 -13.28 -12.72 -1.45
C ASP A 53 -12.13 -11.69 -1.38
N ALA A 54 -11.33 -11.73 -0.30
CA ALA A 54 -10.22 -10.81 -0.11
C ALA A 54 -9.12 -11.03 -1.16
N SER A 55 -8.58 -9.93 -1.68
CA SER A 55 -7.40 -9.96 -2.54
C SER A 55 -6.19 -10.54 -1.81
N ALA A 56 -5.25 -11.15 -2.56
CA ALA A 56 -3.92 -11.52 -2.07
C ALA A 56 -2.97 -10.31 -1.87
N ALA A 57 -3.54 -9.11 -1.73
CA ALA A 57 -2.77 -7.89 -1.54
C ALA A 57 -2.26 -7.79 -0.10
N VAL A 58 -1.07 -7.22 0.03
CA VAL A 58 -0.40 -6.97 1.31
C VAL A 58 -0.08 -5.49 1.46
N PRO A 59 -0.05 -4.95 2.69
CA PRO A 59 0.40 -3.58 2.92
C PRO A 59 1.86 -3.40 2.51
N VAL A 60 2.15 -2.26 1.88
CA VAL A 60 3.52 -1.84 1.56
C VAL A 60 3.68 -0.38 2.01
N HIS A 61 4.69 -0.12 2.84
CA HIS A 61 5.13 1.22 3.18
C HIS A 61 6.54 1.44 2.63
N ILE A 62 6.74 2.55 1.94
CA ILE A 62 8.04 2.95 1.42
C ILE A 62 8.42 4.25 2.12
N ILE A 63 9.55 4.25 2.81
CA ILE A 63 10.04 5.34 3.64
C ILE A 63 11.43 5.71 3.14
N SER A 64 11.66 6.99 2.87
CA SER A 64 12.95 7.51 2.40
C SER A 64 13.09 8.98 2.79
N GLY A 65 14.27 9.39 3.22
CA GLY A 65 14.65 10.81 3.32
C GLY A 65 14.91 11.44 1.95
N ASP A 66 15.38 10.63 0.99
CA ASP A 66 15.61 11.07 -0.39
C ASP A 66 14.32 11.02 -1.23
N ARG A 67 13.87 12.20 -1.66
CA ARG A 67 12.71 12.35 -2.56
C ARG A 67 12.95 11.79 -3.96
N ALA A 68 14.20 11.78 -4.44
CA ALA A 68 14.54 11.25 -5.75
C ALA A 68 14.29 9.74 -5.82
N LEU A 69 14.48 9.00 -4.73
CA LEU A 69 14.18 7.56 -4.64
C LEU A 69 12.66 7.28 -4.66
N LEU A 70 11.84 8.22 -4.18
CA LEU A 70 10.38 8.09 -4.18
C LEU A 70 9.73 8.50 -5.52
N ALA A 71 10.40 9.33 -6.32
CA ALA A 71 9.85 9.89 -7.56
C ALA A 71 9.45 8.85 -8.63
N PRO A 72 10.17 7.72 -8.83
CA PRO A 72 9.74 6.68 -9.77
C PRO A 72 8.48 5.94 -9.29
N LEU A 73 8.36 5.73 -7.98
CA LEU A 73 7.26 4.99 -7.36
C LEU A 73 5.96 5.77 -7.44
N SER A 74 5.98 7.08 -7.17
CA SER A 74 4.78 7.91 -7.29
C SER A 74 4.19 7.87 -8.71
N LYS A 75 5.03 7.91 -9.75
CA LYS A 75 4.60 7.80 -11.15
C LYS A 75 4.03 6.42 -11.49
N ALA A 76 4.70 5.34 -11.08
CA ALA A 76 4.26 3.98 -11.36
C ALA A 76 2.98 3.59 -10.61
N TRP A 77 2.85 4.01 -9.35
CA TRP A 77 1.72 3.65 -8.49
C TRP A 77 0.48 4.52 -8.74
N LEU A 78 0.64 5.78 -9.18
CA LEU A 78 -0.48 6.57 -9.71
C LEU A 78 -1.11 5.91 -10.94
N CYS A 79 -0.29 5.33 -11.82
CA CYS A 79 -0.78 4.56 -12.97
C CYS A 79 -1.54 3.30 -12.51
N ALA A 80 -1.07 2.61 -11.45
CA ALA A 80 -1.74 1.41 -10.92
C ALA A 80 -3.05 1.69 -10.16
N ARG A 81 -3.22 2.87 -9.53
CA ARG A 81 -4.43 3.24 -8.78
C ARG A 81 -5.57 3.82 -9.63
N HIS A 82 -5.29 4.40 -10.80
CA HIS A 82 -6.31 4.98 -11.68
C HIS A 82 -6.62 4.16 -12.93
N VAL A 83 -5.80 3.15 -13.24
CA VAL A 83 -6.02 2.29 -14.38
C VAL A 83 -6.02 0.86 -13.85
N ALA A 84 -7.16 0.18 -13.95
CA ALA A 84 -7.17 -1.27 -14.01
C ALA A 84 -6.24 -1.67 -15.18
N CYS A 85 -4.97 -1.90 -14.88
CA CYS A 85 -3.96 -2.25 -15.84
C CYS A 85 -4.33 -3.62 -16.39
N ALA A 86 -5.04 -3.63 -17.51
CA ALA A 86 -5.37 -4.84 -18.24
C ALA A 86 -4.06 -5.57 -18.53
N ARG A 87 -3.94 -6.80 -18.01
CA ARG A 87 -2.75 -7.66 -17.89
C ARG A 87 -1.96 -7.96 -19.19
N ARG A 88 -2.08 -7.20 -20.29
CA ARG A 88 -1.54 -7.60 -21.60
C ARG A 88 -0.73 -6.59 -22.39
N SER A 89 -0.45 -5.37 -21.91
CA SER A 89 0.58 -4.54 -22.55
C SER A 89 1.35 -3.72 -21.52
N LYS A 90 2.68 -3.86 -21.52
CA LYS A 90 3.61 -3.18 -20.61
C LYS A 90 3.76 -1.67 -20.91
N ARG A 91 2.73 -0.99 -21.39
CA ARG A 91 2.79 0.45 -21.71
C ARG A 91 1.66 1.19 -21.02
N CYS A 92 2.02 1.95 -19.98
CA CYS A 92 1.19 3.03 -19.47
C CYS A 92 1.38 4.23 -20.41
N ALA A 93 0.34 4.66 -21.10
CA ALA A 93 0.34 5.95 -21.79
C ALA A 93 -0.31 7.00 -20.87
N PRO A 94 0.20 8.23 -20.80
CA PRO A 94 -0.47 9.30 -20.08
C PRO A 94 -1.81 9.61 -20.75
N HIS A 95 -2.88 9.69 -19.95
CA HIS A 95 -4.17 10.21 -20.39
C HIS A 95 -4.05 11.74 -20.46
N GLU A 96 -4.10 12.32 -21.67
CA GLU A 96 -4.31 13.76 -21.79
C GLU A 96 -5.68 14.11 -21.21
N PRO A 97 -5.80 15.13 -20.34
CA PRO A 97 -7.11 15.57 -19.89
C PRO A 97 -7.87 16.10 -21.10
N THR A 98 -8.96 15.41 -21.47
CA THR A 98 -9.92 15.92 -22.44
C THR A 98 -10.38 17.30 -21.99
N ALA A 99 -10.21 18.29 -22.86
CA ALA A 99 -10.68 19.65 -22.64
C ALA A 99 -12.15 19.66 -22.14
N PRO A 100 -12.54 20.60 -21.26
CA PRO A 100 -13.90 20.65 -20.77
C PRO A 100 -14.88 20.86 -21.93
N LEU A 101 -15.97 20.08 -21.94
CA LEU A 101 -17.12 20.34 -22.80
C LEU A 101 -17.56 21.79 -22.56
N ALA A 102 -17.55 22.60 -23.62
CA ALA A 102 -18.19 23.90 -23.61
C ALA A 102 -19.68 23.70 -23.29
N ALA A 103 -20.14 24.27 -22.18
CA ALA A 103 -21.55 24.42 -21.91
C ALA A 103 -22.11 25.46 -22.91
N GLY A 104 -22.96 25.00 -23.82
CA GLY A 104 -23.87 25.82 -24.61
C GLY A 104 -25.27 25.71 -24.05
#